data_AF-A0A8K0JYL0-F1
#
_entry.id   AF-A0A8K0JYL0-F1
#
_cell.length_a   1.000
_cell.length_b   1.000
_cell.length_c   1.000
_cell.angle_alpha   90.00
_cell.angle_beta   90.00
_cell.angle_gamma   90.00
#
_symmetry.space_group_name_H-M   'P 1'
#
loop_
_entity.id
_entity.type
_entity.pdbx_description
1 polymer ?
#
loop_
_entity_poly.entity_id
_entity_poly.type
_entity_poly.pdbx_seq_one_letter_code
_entity_poly.pdbx_strand_id
1 'polypeptide(L)'
;MENLLASLVKKAKVEAEEALRQCVAALNGLAGVHILLGEWSLAEEKYRSILKLADEYKQNLKVDTLQKIHTLHNLAEILENGVSASSLTLKDEAKELEAKYLNKCSRKISCAKEAVDPLTDAVENFLQSDTMTCKQPWWVQVLDWSCSSNYADELVRKVKNDISDYMSGTGKSRSSAKINDVSDANGLRYHLLIQIDELIDKRDLVLEEMKQLTKMGNEPTEASRLVMVAVDCHLRQTSCSSAIVSVGSKRKAQSDISSNISKEGNKRKSGQKKKRSSKCDLCEADANLERYEALLFKVLRQKVEGEAVLLTEDGHAEKNEGDDDAQAVKVFGQLSRGNWAAGEIERMLKVVLGFAKSKKLDQKIIEQGNTQIKLMESMKKEYKYLRILWRQLNDQVSAIDELNMAKLRLGLRDTEEVKEAKQRKKVVGNLSTNLHSKLESLHLLNQHELEPYAARLSAELAGGSCDLRKRVGQLFYLQNLEKANSGRHGGMNPDPCPICRKVLGEKWSVLQCGHCYCTECIKVLVTEYSGRGGSVKCAVCREMTHHAEISYVDTSGGPGDYCVQNEGLRILSPL
;
A
#
# COMPACT_ATOMS: atom_id res chain seq x y z
N MET A 1 19.34 -16.76 22.03
CA MET A 1 19.98 -15.42 22.12
C MET A 1 20.22 -14.81 20.74
N GLU A 2 20.69 -15.59 19.75
CA GLU A 2 20.86 -15.14 18.36
C GLU A 2 19.60 -14.51 17.74
N ASN A 3 18.43 -15.12 17.93
CA ASN A 3 17.15 -14.58 17.45
C ASN A 3 16.78 -13.21 18.07
N LEU A 4 17.24 -12.92 19.29
CA LEU A 4 16.98 -11.63 19.95
C LEU A 4 17.92 -10.56 19.40
N LEU A 5 19.22 -10.86 19.26
CA LEU A 5 20.20 -9.93 18.72
C LEU A 5 19.89 -9.55 17.27
N ALA A 6 19.55 -10.54 16.43
CA ALA A 6 19.12 -10.27 15.05
C ALA A 6 17.86 -9.39 14.99
N SER A 7 16.91 -9.58 15.91
CA SER A 7 15.72 -8.73 16.02
C SER A 7 16.08 -7.29 16.43
N LEU A 8 17.01 -7.12 17.38
CA LEU A 8 17.50 -5.81 17.83
C LEU A 8 18.28 -5.08 16.72
N VAL A 9 19.15 -5.78 16.00
CA VAL A 9 19.88 -5.23 14.83
C VAL A 9 18.88 -4.75 13.78
N LYS A 10 17.86 -5.56 13.46
CA LYS A 10 16.81 -5.19 12.51
C LYS A 10 16.04 -3.95 12.97
N LYS A 11 15.66 -3.88 14.25
CA LYS A 11 14.96 -2.72 14.82
C LYS A 11 15.83 -1.47 14.77
N ALA A 12 17.08 -1.54 15.22
CA ALA A 12 18.03 -0.43 15.19
C ALA A 12 18.28 0.07 13.77
N LYS A 13 18.33 -0.84 12.78
CA LYS A 13 18.44 -0.49 11.37
C LYS A 13 17.23 0.30 10.89
N VAL A 14 16.01 -0.13 11.22
CA VAL A 14 14.78 0.59 10.85
C VAL A 14 14.74 1.98 11.50
N GLU A 15 15.12 2.10 12.77
CA GLU A 15 15.22 3.40 13.46
C GLU A 15 16.26 4.33 12.82
N ALA A 16 17.41 3.79 12.41
CA ALA A 16 18.45 4.56 11.72
C ALA A 16 18.03 4.99 10.31
N GLU A 17 17.33 4.13 9.56
CA GLU A 17 16.76 4.47 8.25
C GLU A 17 15.66 5.55 8.36
N GLU A 18 14.83 5.52 9.41
CA GLU A 18 13.84 6.57 9.69
C GLU A 18 14.50 7.91 10.04
N ALA A 19 15.53 7.92 10.89
CA ALA A 19 16.28 9.14 11.20
C ALA A 19 16.97 9.72 9.95
N LEU A 20 17.50 8.85 9.07
CA LEU A 20 18.10 9.25 7.80
C LEU A 20 17.05 9.87 6.87
N ARG A 21 15.86 9.26 6.77
CA ARG A 21 14.71 9.77 6.00
C ARG A 21 14.34 11.19 6.42
N GLN A 22 14.29 11.46 7.73
CA GLN A 22 13.98 12.80 8.25
C GLN A 22 15.08 13.83 7.91
N CYS A 23 16.35 13.46 8.05
CA CYS A 23 17.47 14.33 7.68
C CYS A 23 17.45 14.70 6.20
N VAL A 24 17.25 13.70 5.33
CA VAL A 24 17.19 13.90 3.88
C VAL A 24 15.96 14.73 3.49
N ALA A 25 14.81 14.51 4.14
CA ALA A 25 13.62 15.33 3.93
C ALA A 25 13.88 16.81 4.26
N ALA A 26 14.50 17.08 5.41
CA ALA A 26 14.84 18.45 5.82
C ALA A 26 15.84 19.11 4.87
N LEU A 27 16.87 18.38 4.42
CA LEU A 27 17.84 18.88 3.42
C LEU A 27 17.18 19.20 2.08
N ASN A 28 16.31 18.31 1.57
CA ASN A 28 15.56 18.55 0.33
C ASN A 28 14.63 19.76 0.47
N GLY A 29 13.96 19.89 1.62
CA GLY A 29 13.13 21.05 1.93
C GLY A 29 13.92 22.36 1.96
N LEU A 30 15.09 22.38 2.62
CA LEU A 30 15.97 23.55 2.69
C LEU A 30 16.50 23.94 1.31
N ALA A 31 16.91 22.95 0.51
CA ALA A 31 17.32 23.19 -0.87
C ALA A 31 16.19 23.86 -1.68
N GLY A 32 14.95 23.37 -1.53
CA GLY A 32 13.76 23.98 -2.11
C GLY A 32 13.56 25.43 -1.68
N VAL A 33 13.74 25.76 -0.40
CA VAL A 33 13.62 27.15 0.09
C VAL A 33 14.73 28.04 -0.45
N HIS A 34 15.98 27.58 -0.46
CA HIS A 34 17.11 28.35 -1.03
C HIS A 34 16.89 28.66 -2.52
N ILE A 35 16.31 27.73 -3.29
CA ILE A 35 15.89 27.99 -4.68
C ILE A 35 14.86 29.13 -4.74
N LEU A 36 13.85 29.12 -3.87
CA LEU A 36 12.83 30.18 -3.84
C LEU A 36 13.40 31.54 -3.41
N LEU A 37 14.47 31.56 -2.63
CA LEU A 37 15.22 32.77 -2.25
C LEU A 37 16.23 33.22 -3.32
N GLY A 38 16.45 32.43 -4.38
CA GLY A 38 17.43 32.71 -5.43
C GLY A 38 18.88 32.35 -5.06
N GLU A 39 19.08 31.61 -3.97
CA GLU A 39 20.38 31.21 -3.41
C GLU A 39 20.85 29.86 -3.98
N TRP A 40 21.10 29.81 -5.29
CA TRP A 40 21.38 28.57 -6.03
C TRP A 40 22.57 27.78 -5.49
N SER A 41 23.65 28.45 -5.08
CA SER A 41 24.85 27.78 -4.54
C SER A 41 24.58 27.05 -3.23
N LEU A 42 23.74 27.63 -2.35
CA LEU A 42 23.36 26.98 -1.08
C LEU A 42 22.45 25.78 -1.34
N ALA A 43 21.53 25.90 -2.30
CA ALA A 43 20.68 24.78 -2.71
C ALA A 43 21.51 23.60 -3.27
N GLU A 44 22.49 23.89 -4.13
CA GLU A 44 23.44 22.89 -4.65
C GLU A 44 24.20 22.19 -3.50
N GLU A 45 24.70 22.94 -2.53
CA GLU A 45 25.41 22.39 -1.37
C GLU A 45 24.53 21.42 -0.57
N LYS A 46 23.25 21.76 -0.35
CA LYS A 46 22.30 20.89 0.37
C LYS A 46 22.05 19.59 -0.39
N TYR A 47 21.80 19.62 -1.70
CA TYR A 47 21.62 18.40 -2.49
C TYR A 47 22.89 17.55 -2.55
N ARG A 48 24.07 18.16 -2.70
CA ARG A 48 25.36 17.42 -2.65
C ARG A 48 25.60 16.78 -1.30
N SER A 49 25.15 17.41 -0.21
CA SER A 49 25.25 16.85 1.14
C SER A 49 24.42 15.58 1.30
N ILE A 50 23.24 15.50 0.66
CA ILE A 50 22.43 14.27 0.63
C ILE A 50 23.17 13.14 -0.09
N LEU A 51 23.80 13.43 -1.23
CA LEU A 51 24.57 12.42 -1.97
C LEU A 51 25.77 11.91 -1.15
N LYS A 52 26.45 12.80 -0.43
CA LYS A 52 27.51 12.41 0.51
C LYS A 52 26.98 11.49 1.63
N LEU A 53 25.84 11.81 2.23
CA LEU A 53 25.21 10.93 3.25
C LEU A 53 24.82 9.57 2.66
N ALA A 54 24.32 9.55 1.42
CA ALA A 54 23.95 8.32 0.75
C ALA A 54 25.18 7.42 0.49
N ASP A 55 26.33 8.01 0.16
CA ASP A 55 27.58 7.28 -0.04
C ASP A 55 28.21 6.84 1.28
N GLU A 56 28.20 7.69 2.31
CA GLU A 56 28.73 7.39 3.64
C GLU A 56 28.06 6.16 4.27
N TYR A 57 26.74 6.04 4.14
CA TYR A 57 25.97 4.95 4.76
C TYR A 57 25.57 3.82 3.82
N LYS A 58 26.05 3.82 2.56
CA LYS A 58 25.62 2.89 1.48
C LYS A 58 25.62 1.40 1.85
N GLN A 59 26.54 0.98 2.72
CA GLN A 59 26.66 -0.43 3.14
C GLN A 59 25.64 -0.84 4.21
N ASN A 60 25.18 0.10 5.04
CA ASN A 60 24.38 -0.20 6.24
C ASN A 60 22.95 0.30 6.13
N LEU A 61 22.77 1.51 5.60
CA LEU A 61 21.50 2.19 5.45
C LEU A 61 21.21 2.48 3.98
N LYS A 62 19.93 2.69 3.67
CA LYS A 62 19.49 3.12 2.35
C LYS A 62 18.71 4.43 2.48
N VAL A 63 19.06 5.42 1.66
CA VAL A 63 18.20 6.58 1.44
C VAL A 63 16.98 6.12 0.64
N ASP A 64 15.81 6.62 1.00
CA ASP A 64 14.57 6.32 0.28
C ASP A 64 14.71 6.66 -1.21
N THR A 65 14.23 5.74 -2.06
CA THR A 65 14.36 5.87 -3.52
C THR A 65 13.74 7.17 -4.03
N LEU A 66 12.55 7.54 -3.56
CA LEU A 66 11.87 8.78 -3.97
C LEU A 66 12.62 10.04 -3.53
N GLN A 67 13.20 10.06 -2.32
CA GLN A 67 14.01 11.17 -1.82
C GLN A 67 15.32 11.31 -2.61
N LYS A 68 15.93 10.18 -3.01
CA LYS A 68 17.11 10.18 -3.87
C LYS A 68 16.79 10.65 -5.29
N ILE A 69 15.66 10.23 -5.87
CA ILE A 69 15.19 10.73 -7.18
C ILE A 69 14.95 12.25 -7.11
N HIS A 70 14.28 12.75 -6.07
CA HIS A 70 14.10 14.19 -5.86
C HIS A 70 15.44 14.93 -5.89
N THR A 71 16.42 14.44 -5.12
CA THR A 71 17.76 15.04 -5.01
C THR A 71 18.45 15.10 -6.37
N LEU A 72 18.51 13.97 -7.07
CA LEU A 72 19.21 13.86 -8.36
C LEU A 72 18.54 14.70 -9.45
N HIS A 73 17.21 14.64 -9.54
CA HIS A 73 16.43 15.37 -10.53
C HIS A 73 16.62 16.89 -10.38
N ASN A 74 16.46 17.40 -9.16
CA ASN A 74 16.54 18.83 -8.88
C ASN A 74 17.98 19.36 -8.93
N LEU A 75 18.96 18.57 -8.48
CA LEU A 75 20.37 18.94 -8.62
C LEU A 75 20.77 19.03 -10.10
N ALA A 76 20.33 18.09 -10.94
CA ALA A 76 20.60 18.14 -12.36
C ALA A 76 20.01 19.39 -13.03
N GLU A 77 18.79 19.79 -12.64
CA GLU A 77 18.14 21.01 -13.15
C GLU A 77 18.91 22.28 -12.74
N ILE A 78 19.37 22.38 -11.49
CA ILE A 78 20.22 23.51 -11.03
C ILE A 78 21.50 23.60 -11.85
N LEU A 79 22.16 22.45 -12.10
CA LEU A 79 23.43 22.38 -12.82
C LEU A 79 23.27 22.64 -14.34
N GLU A 80 22.10 22.38 -14.91
CA GLU A 80 21.82 22.64 -16.33
C GLU A 80 21.79 24.11 -16.68
N ASN A 81 21.36 24.97 -15.75
CA ASN A 81 21.47 26.42 -15.89
C ASN A 81 22.94 26.91 -15.95
N GLY A 82 23.92 26.02 -15.68
CA GLY A 82 25.37 26.30 -15.73
C GLY A 82 26.17 25.52 -16.80
N VAL A 83 25.54 24.74 -17.68
CA VAL A 83 26.17 23.90 -18.74
C VAL A 83 27.38 23.09 -18.24
N SER A 84 27.13 21.96 -17.55
CA SER A 84 28.18 21.04 -17.11
C SER A 84 27.86 19.57 -17.40
N ALA A 85 28.86 18.80 -17.85
CA ALA A 85 28.78 17.36 -18.14
C ALA A 85 28.31 16.52 -16.94
N SER A 86 28.49 17.02 -15.71
CA SER A 86 27.99 16.38 -14.49
C SER A 86 26.46 16.36 -14.38
N SER A 87 25.74 17.20 -15.12
CA SER A 87 24.27 17.19 -15.09
C SER A 87 23.68 15.98 -15.84
N LEU A 88 24.26 15.60 -16.98
CA LEU A 88 23.79 14.47 -17.78
C LEU A 88 23.88 13.14 -17.00
N THR A 89 24.99 12.90 -16.28
CA THR A 89 25.16 11.69 -15.47
C THR A 89 24.13 11.58 -14.35
N LEU A 90 23.80 12.70 -13.70
CA LEU A 90 22.79 12.72 -12.62
C LEU A 90 21.37 12.48 -13.16
N LYS A 91 21.06 12.96 -14.36
CA LYS A 91 19.79 12.67 -15.02
C LYS A 91 19.63 11.20 -15.38
N ASP A 92 20.70 10.58 -15.86
CA ASP A 92 20.68 9.16 -16.21
C ASP A 92 20.52 8.30 -14.95
N GLU A 93 21.21 8.62 -13.86
CA GLU A 93 21.00 7.97 -12.56
C GLU A 93 19.57 8.15 -12.03
N ALA A 94 18.99 9.35 -12.15
CA ALA A 94 17.61 9.60 -11.76
C ALA A 94 16.64 8.75 -12.58
N LYS A 95 16.79 8.73 -13.91
CA LYS A 95 15.96 7.92 -14.82
C LYS A 95 16.09 6.42 -14.54
N GLU A 96 17.29 5.94 -14.22
CA GLU A 96 17.51 4.54 -13.86
C GLU A 96 16.76 4.18 -12.56
N LEU A 97 16.79 5.05 -11.56
CA LEU A 97 16.04 4.86 -10.32
C LEU A 97 14.52 4.95 -10.53
N GLU A 98 14.05 5.88 -11.37
CA GLU A 98 12.64 5.99 -11.78
C GLU A 98 12.17 4.68 -12.43
N ALA A 99 12.94 4.15 -13.39
CA ALA A 99 12.65 2.89 -14.06
C ALA A 99 12.63 1.72 -13.07
N LYS A 100 13.61 1.63 -12.15
CA LYS A 100 13.65 0.59 -11.11
C LYS A 100 12.44 0.65 -10.17
N TYR A 101 12.01 1.86 -9.78
CA TYR A 101 10.86 2.05 -8.90
C TYR A 101 9.56 1.60 -9.58
N LEU A 102 9.32 2.02 -10.83
CA LEU A 102 8.12 1.65 -11.58
C LEU A 102 8.09 0.19 -12.02
N ASN A 103 9.24 -0.41 -12.35
CA ASN A 103 9.34 -1.82 -12.75
C ASN A 103 8.82 -2.77 -11.65
N LYS A 104 8.95 -2.40 -10.37
CA LYS A 104 8.36 -3.16 -9.26
C LYS A 104 6.85 -3.31 -9.41
N CYS A 105 6.16 -2.25 -9.82
CA CYS A 105 4.71 -2.27 -10.06
C CYS A 105 4.39 -3.05 -11.34
N SER A 106 5.13 -2.82 -12.42
CA SER A 106 4.96 -3.55 -13.69
C SER A 106 5.11 -5.06 -13.53
N ARG A 107 6.07 -5.53 -12.74
CA ARG A 107 6.24 -6.97 -12.43
C ARG A 107 5.02 -7.55 -11.72
N LYS A 108 4.49 -6.86 -10.71
CA LYS A 108 3.29 -7.32 -10.00
C LYS A 108 2.06 -7.39 -10.91
N ILE A 109 1.92 -6.45 -11.84
CA ILE A 109 0.86 -6.49 -12.86
C ILE A 109 1.05 -7.70 -13.78
N SER A 110 2.27 -7.96 -14.26
CA SER A 110 2.56 -9.14 -15.09
C SER A 110 2.22 -10.43 -14.37
N CYS A 111 2.70 -10.62 -13.15
CA CYS A 111 2.40 -11.81 -12.35
C CYS A 111 0.89 -11.96 -12.06
N ALA A 112 0.20 -10.86 -11.75
CA ALA A 112 -1.25 -10.90 -11.53
C ALA A 112 -2.01 -11.27 -12.81
N LYS A 113 -1.56 -10.77 -13.97
CA LYS A 113 -2.14 -11.10 -15.28
C LYS A 113 -1.90 -12.56 -15.66
N GLU A 114 -0.67 -13.03 -15.54
CA GLU A 114 -0.29 -14.44 -15.79
C GLU A 114 -1.07 -15.41 -14.89
N ALA A 115 -1.50 -14.98 -13.70
CA ALA A 115 -2.36 -15.76 -12.83
C ALA A 115 -3.86 -15.72 -13.23
N VAL A 116 -4.32 -14.65 -13.87
CA VAL A 116 -5.71 -14.48 -14.35
C VAL A 116 -5.95 -15.23 -15.66
N ASP A 117 -5.01 -15.19 -16.59
CA ASP A 117 -5.15 -15.76 -17.93
C ASP A 117 -5.59 -17.25 -17.92
N PRO A 118 -4.92 -18.19 -17.22
CA PRO A 118 -5.32 -19.60 -17.20
C PRO A 118 -6.67 -19.83 -16.48
N LEU A 119 -7.05 -18.96 -15.54
CA LEU A 119 -8.36 -19.04 -14.89
C LEU A 119 -9.47 -18.59 -15.83
N THR A 120 -9.20 -17.56 -16.64
CA THR A 120 -10.10 -17.05 -17.66
C THR A 120 -10.33 -18.12 -18.73
N ASP A 121 -9.27 -18.76 -19.19
CA ASP A 121 -9.35 -19.88 -20.15
C ASP A 121 -10.11 -21.06 -19.56
N ALA A 122 -9.90 -21.41 -18.29
CA ALA A 122 -10.64 -22.48 -17.63
C ALA A 122 -12.15 -22.20 -17.59
N VAL A 123 -12.55 -20.98 -17.23
CA VAL A 123 -13.98 -20.56 -17.23
C VAL A 123 -14.55 -20.58 -18.64
N GLU A 124 -13.81 -20.09 -19.63
CA GLU A 124 -14.23 -20.07 -21.03
C GLU A 124 -14.43 -21.49 -21.58
N ASN A 125 -13.51 -22.41 -21.27
CA ASN A 125 -13.62 -23.82 -21.63
C ASN A 125 -14.87 -24.48 -21.02
N PHE A 126 -15.25 -24.12 -19.78
CA PHE A 126 -16.49 -24.59 -19.18
C PHE A 126 -17.73 -24.05 -19.92
N LEU A 127 -17.75 -22.76 -20.25
CA LEU A 127 -18.85 -22.11 -20.98
C LEU A 127 -19.03 -22.69 -22.39
N GLN A 128 -17.93 -23.02 -23.06
CA GLN A 128 -17.92 -23.58 -24.42
C GLN A 128 -18.06 -25.10 -24.46
N SER A 129 -18.01 -25.79 -23.32
CA SER A 129 -18.09 -27.26 -23.27
C SER A 129 -19.41 -27.78 -23.85
N ASP A 130 -19.35 -28.91 -24.58
CA ASP A 130 -20.53 -29.63 -25.12
C ASP A 130 -21.55 -30.02 -24.04
N THR A 131 -21.09 -30.08 -22.80
CA THR A 131 -21.93 -30.34 -21.63
C THR A 131 -22.86 -29.15 -21.34
N MET A 132 -22.40 -27.91 -21.59
CA MET A 132 -23.12 -26.66 -21.33
C MET A 132 -23.84 -26.09 -22.58
N THR A 133 -23.41 -26.43 -23.79
CA THR A 133 -23.98 -25.91 -25.07
C THR A 133 -25.24 -26.65 -25.56
N CYS A 134 -25.89 -27.44 -24.70
CA CYS A 134 -27.12 -28.14 -25.04
C CYS A 134 -28.25 -27.14 -25.36
N LYS A 135 -29.11 -27.42 -26.35
CA LYS A 135 -30.21 -26.52 -26.79
C LYS A 135 -31.13 -26.02 -25.66
N GLN A 136 -31.18 -26.73 -24.54
CA GLN A 136 -31.82 -26.27 -23.31
C GLN A 136 -30.91 -26.54 -22.09
N PRO A 137 -30.72 -25.56 -21.19
CA PRO A 137 -29.95 -25.74 -19.96
C PRO A 137 -30.51 -26.85 -19.05
N TRP A 138 -29.65 -27.55 -18.31
CA TRP A 138 -30.04 -28.66 -17.44
C TRP A 138 -31.12 -28.28 -16.42
N TRP A 139 -31.05 -27.07 -15.85
CA TRP A 139 -32.01 -26.59 -14.86
C TRP A 139 -33.37 -26.29 -15.49
N VAL A 140 -33.43 -25.92 -16.77
CA VAL A 140 -34.69 -25.82 -17.53
C VAL A 140 -35.31 -27.20 -17.71
N GLN A 141 -34.50 -28.21 -18.06
CA GLN A 141 -34.98 -29.58 -18.21
C GLN A 141 -35.54 -30.14 -16.88
N VAL A 142 -34.90 -29.83 -15.75
CA VAL A 142 -35.40 -30.19 -14.41
C VAL A 142 -36.73 -29.49 -14.10
N LEU A 143 -36.86 -28.20 -14.45
CA LEU A 143 -38.10 -27.46 -14.26
C LEU A 143 -39.23 -28.01 -15.14
N ASP A 144 -38.97 -28.25 -16.43
CA ASP A 144 -39.95 -28.79 -17.37
C ASP A 144 -40.41 -30.21 -16.96
N TRP A 145 -39.48 -31.05 -16.47
CA TRP A 145 -39.82 -32.35 -15.86
C TRP A 145 -40.67 -32.20 -14.61
N SER A 146 -40.36 -31.22 -13.74
CA SER A 146 -41.12 -30.96 -12.52
C SER A 146 -42.55 -30.49 -12.81
N CYS A 147 -42.75 -29.70 -13.87
CA CYS A 147 -44.07 -29.30 -14.36
C CYS A 147 -44.85 -30.52 -14.86
N SER A 148 -44.22 -31.37 -15.67
CA SER A 148 -44.85 -32.56 -16.25
C SER A 148 -45.19 -33.62 -15.19
N SER A 149 -44.43 -33.67 -14.10
CA SER A 149 -44.57 -34.66 -13.02
C SER A 149 -45.34 -34.13 -11.79
N ASN A 150 -45.95 -32.94 -11.89
CA ASN A 150 -46.69 -32.28 -10.81
C ASN A 150 -45.89 -32.02 -9.51
N TYR A 151 -44.59 -31.75 -9.64
CA TYR A 151 -43.68 -31.39 -8.53
C TYR A 151 -43.19 -29.93 -8.59
N ALA A 152 -43.69 -29.12 -9.54
CA ALA A 152 -43.28 -27.74 -9.75
C ALA A 152 -43.39 -26.88 -8.47
N ASP A 153 -44.55 -26.93 -7.79
CA ASP A 153 -44.79 -26.14 -6.58
C ASP A 153 -43.88 -26.56 -5.41
N GLU A 154 -43.58 -27.87 -5.30
CA GLU A 154 -42.64 -28.40 -4.31
C GLU A 154 -41.24 -27.80 -4.51
N LEU A 155 -40.77 -27.79 -5.77
CA LEU A 155 -39.45 -27.29 -6.13
C LEU A 155 -39.34 -25.78 -5.93
N VAL A 156 -40.33 -25.00 -6.40
CA VAL A 156 -40.34 -23.53 -6.23
C VAL A 156 -40.35 -23.16 -4.76
N ARG A 157 -41.18 -23.81 -3.94
CA ARG A 157 -41.21 -23.58 -2.49
C ARG A 157 -39.88 -23.94 -1.83
N LYS A 158 -39.24 -25.03 -2.24
CA LYS A 158 -37.94 -25.45 -1.70
C LYS A 158 -36.86 -24.41 -2.00
N VAL A 159 -36.81 -23.89 -3.22
CA VAL A 159 -35.88 -22.81 -3.61
C VAL A 159 -36.15 -21.54 -2.82
N LYS A 160 -37.41 -21.10 -2.72
CA LYS A 160 -37.78 -19.89 -1.96
C LYS A 160 -37.39 -19.98 -0.48
N ASN A 161 -37.76 -21.07 0.18
CA ASN A 161 -37.48 -21.25 1.61
C ASN A 161 -35.97 -21.26 1.85
N ASP A 162 -35.22 -22.00 1.04
CA ASP A 162 -33.78 -22.10 1.19
C ASP A 162 -33.07 -20.75 0.97
N ILE A 163 -33.48 -19.95 -0.03
CA ILE A 163 -32.93 -18.60 -0.25
C ILE A 163 -33.34 -17.63 0.86
N SER A 164 -34.60 -17.67 1.31
CA SER A 164 -35.09 -16.83 2.41
C SER A 164 -34.36 -17.12 3.71
N ASP A 165 -34.18 -18.39 4.05
CA ASP A 165 -33.46 -18.84 5.25
C ASP A 165 -31.97 -18.49 5.13
N TYR A 166 -31.37 -18.72 3.95
CA TYR A 166 -29.96 -18.45 3.71
C TYR A 166 -29.63 -16.95 3.69
N MET A 167 -30.54 -16.09 3.23
CA MET A 167 -30.35 -14.63 3.16
C MET A 167 -30.87 -13.88 4.40
N SER A 168 -31.44 -14.59 5.37
CA SER A 168 -31.80 -14.02 6.66
C SER A 168 -30.54 -13.45 7.34
N GLY A 169 -30.51 -12.13 7.55
CA GLY A 169 -29.38 -11.39 8.16
C GLY A 169 -28.57 -10.52 7.19
N THR A 170 -28.67 -10.71 5.87
CA THR A 170 -28.25 -9.69 4.90
C THR A 170 -29.42 -8.72 4.75
N GLY A 171 -29.27 -7.44 5.14
CA GLY A 171 -30.36 -6.47 4.95
C GLY A 171 -30.91 -6.52 3.52
N LYS A 172 -32.25 -6.50 3.35
CA LYS A 172 -32.98 -6.76 2.09
C LYS A 172 -32.15 -6.47 0.84
N SER A 173 -31.55 -7.51 0.24
CA SER A 173 -30.89 -7.41 -1.06
C SER A 173 -31.96 -7.18 -2.12
N ARG A 174 -31.67 -6.34 -3.12
CA ARG A 174 -32.59 -6.03 -4.23
C ARG A 174 -32.98 -7.29 -5.03
N SER A 175 -32.14 -8.34 -4.98
CA SER A 175 -32.36 -9.64 -5.63
C SER A 175 -33.21 -10.59 -4.76
N SER A 176 -32.93 -10.69 -3.45
CA SER A 176 -33.78 -11.42 -2.48
C SER A 176 -35.25 -10.92 -2.40
N ALA A 177 -35.53 -9.68 -2.78
CA ALA A 177 -36.90 -9.18 -2.90
C ALA A 177 -37.62 -9.77 -4.12
N LYS A 178 -36.91 -9.94 -5.25
CA LYS A 178 -37.47 -10.44 -6.51
C LYS A 178 -37.75 -11.95 -6.48
N ILE A 179 -36.98 -12.75 -5.75
CA ILE A 179 -37.23 -14.20 -5.64
C ILE A 179 -38.53 -14.50 -4.87
N ASN A 180 -38.91 -13.65 -3.93
CA ASN A 180 -40.18 -13.80 -3.20
C ASN A 180 -41.40 -13.59 -4.12
N ASP A 181 -41.24 -12.76 -5.15
CA ASP A 181 -42.28 -12.43 -6.14
C ASP A 181 -42.48 -13.54 -7.20
N VAL A 182 -41.60 -14.55 -7.25
CA VAL A 182 -41.68 -15.65 -8.21
C VAL A 182 -42.83 -16.60 -7.86
N SER A 183 -43.98 -16.54 -8.52
CA SER A 183 -45.16 -17.34 -8.14
C SER A 183 -45.12 -18.80 -8.59
N ASP A 184 -44.42 -19.11 -9.68
CA ASP A 184 -44.52 -20.39 -10.39
C ASP A 184 -43.17 -20.85 -10.98
N ALA A 185 -43.14 -22.05 -11.55
CA ALA A 185 -41.93 -22.62 -12.16
C ALA A 185 -41.44 -21.80 -13.37
N ASN A 186 -42.34 -21.16 -14.12
CA ASN A 186 -41.98 -20.26 -15.21
C ASN A 186 -41.31 -18.99 -14.68
N GLY A 187 -41.82 -18.39 -13.60
CA GLY A 187 -41.18 -17.27 -12.93
C GLY A 187 -39.77 -17.62 -12.44
N LEU A 188 -39.57 -18.83 -11.89
CA LEU A 188 -38.25 -19.29 -11.45
C LEU A 188 -37.31 -19.49 -12.65
N ARG A 189 -37.84 -20.02 -13.76
CA ARG A 189 -37.10 -20.16 -15.02
C ARG A 189 -36.62 -18.81 -15.54
N TYR A 190 -37.50 -17.81 -15.62
CA TYR A 190 -37.14 -16.46 -16.07
C TYR A 190 -36.16 -15.78 -15.11
N HIS A 191 -36.34 -15.96 -13.80
CA HIS A 191 -35.45 -15.40 -12.79
C HIS A 191 -34.02 -15.95 -12.91
N LEU A 192 -33.87 -17.28 -13.02
CA LEU A 192 -32.57 -17.91 -13.21
C LEU A 192 -31.92 -17.51 -14.54
N LEU A 193 -32.70 -17.44 -15.62
CA LEU A 193 -32.20 -17.01 -16.94
C LEU A 193 -31.61 -15.59 -16.86
N ILE A 194 -32.39 -14.63 -16.37
CA ILE A 194 -31.96 -13.23 -16.25
C ILE A 194 -30.74 -13.09 -15.35
N GLN A 195 -30.69 -13.80 -14.22
CA GLN A 195 -29.56 -13.69 -13.29
C GLN A 195 -28.28 -14.33 -13.84
N ILE A 196 -28.37 -15.44 -14.57
CA ILE A 196 -27.21 -16.08 -15.19
C ILE A 196 -26.69 -15.23 -16.36
N ASP A 197 -27.59 -14.69 -17.19
CA ASP A 197 -27.22 -13.77 -18.27
C ASP A 197 -26.56 -12.50 -17.71
N GLU A 198 -27.15 -11.88 -16.67
CA GLU A 198 -26.57 -10.72 -16.00
C GLU A 198 -25.19 -11.04 -15.39
N LEU A 199 -24.99 -12.26 -14.87
CA LEU A 199 -23.69 -12.69 -14.34
C LEU A 199 -22.63 -12.79 -15.44
N ILE A 200 -22.97 -13.36 -16.60
CA ILE A 200 -22.06 -13.52 -17.74
C ILE A 200 -21.74 -12.15 -18.34
N ASP A 201 -22.76 -11.32 -18.62
CA ASP A 201 -22.58 -9.97 -19.14
C ASP A 201 -21.66 -9.12 -18.24
N LYS A 202 -21.80 -9.26 -16.91
CA LYS A 202 -20.95 -8.54 -15.95
C LYS A 202 -19.52 -9.09 -15.91
N ARG A 203 -19.33 -10.40 -16.04
CA ARG A 203 -18.00 -10.99 -16.18
C ARG A 203 -17.30 -10.42 -17.41
N ASP A 204 -17.95 -10.45 -18.55
CA ASP A 204 -17.36 -10.04 -19.83
C ASP A 204 -17.00 -8.54 -19.83
N LEU A 205 -17.88 -7.71 -19.25
CA LEU A 205 -17.61 -6.29 -19.02
C LEU A 205 -16.35 -6.08 -18.16
N VAL A 206 -16.25 -6.76 -17.01
CA VAL A 206 -15.10 -6.63 -16.11
C VAL A 206 -13.81 -7.11 -16.79
N LEU A 207 -13.85 -8.21 -17.53
CA LEU A 207 -12.69 -8.72 -18.26
C LEU A 207 -12.21 -7.72 -19.32
N GLU A 208 -13.12 -7.11 -20.07
CA GLU A 208 -12.79 -6.11 -21.07
C GLU A 208 -12.21 -4.84 -20.43
N GLU A 209 -12.79 -4.37 -19.32
CA GLU A 209 -12.25 -3.24 -18.55
C GLU A 209 -10.82 -3.52 -18.03
N MET A 210 -10.56 -4.70 -17.47
CA MET A 210 -9.21 -5.07 -17.01
C MET A 210 -8.21 -5.13 -18.17
N LYS A 211 -8.64 -5.63 -19.34
CA LYS A 211 -7.81 -5.63 -20.56
C LYS A 211 -7.49 -4.21 -21.03
N GLN A 212 -8.48 -3.32 -21.04
CA GLN A 212 -8.29 -1.92 -21.43
C GLN A 212 -7.37 -1.18 -20.46
N LEU A 213 -7.60 -1.29 -19.15
CA LEU A 213 -6.76 -0.68 -18.13
C LEU A 213 -5.31 -1.19 -18.19
N THR A 214 -5.11 -2.48 -18.46
CA THR A 214 -3.77 -3.05 -18.63
C THR A 214 -3.05 -2.50 -19.86
N LYS A 215 -3.77 -2.33 -20.98
CA LYS A 215 -3.21 -1.71 -22.19
C LYS A 215 -2.81 -0.25 -21.93
N MET A 216 -3.72 0.52 -21.33
CA MET A 216 -3.49 1.93 -21.01
C MET A 216 -2.34 2.12 -20.00
N GLY A 217 -2.18 1.22 -19.03
CA GLY A 217 -1.09 1.25 -18.06
C GLY A 217 0.29 0.90 -18.63
N ASN A 218 0.35 0.21 -19.78
CA ASN A 218 1.60 -0.11 -20.47
C ASN A 218 2.08 1.01 -21.40
N GLU A 219 1.16 1.85 -21.88
CA GLU A 219 1.48 2.99 -22.74
C GLU A 219 1.76 4.24 -21.91
N PRO A 220 2.98 4.84 -21.96
CA PRO A 220 3.35 5.95 -21.08
C PRO A 220 2.42 7.19 -21.16
N THR A 221 1.89 7.48 -22.35
CA THR A 221 1.00 8.62 -22.59
C THR A 221 -0.38 8.40 -21.97
N GLU A 222 -0.96 7.22 -22.16
CA GLU A 222 -2.25 6.87 -21.58
C GLU A 222 -2.16 6.66 -20.07
N ALA A 223 -1.06 6.08 -19.58
CA ALA A 223 -0.78 5.99 -18.14
C ALA A 223 -0.74 7.38 -17.49
N SER A 224 -0.12 8.36 -18.15
CA SER A 224 -0.12 9.75 -17.68
C SER A 224 -1.51 10.37 -17.67
N ARG A 225 -2.34 10.08 -18.68
CA ARG A 225 -3.75 10.51 -18.73
C ARG A 225 -4.56 9.90 -17.59
N LEU A 226 -4.40 8.60 -17.32
CA LEU A 226 -5.04 7.90 -16.21
C LEU A 226 -4.68 8.54 -14.87
N VAL A 227 -3.40 8.85 -14.64
CA VAL A 227 -2.93 9.53 -13.43
C VAL A 227 -3.60 10.88 -13.27
N MET A 228 -3.63 11.71 -14.31
CA MET A 228 -4.25 13.03 -14.24
C MET A 228 -5.73 12.96 -13.83
N VAL A 229 -6.50 12.05 -14.43
CA VAL A 229 -7.93 11.88 -14.08
C VAL A 229 -8.09 11.26 -12.67
N ALA A 230 -7.19 10.36 -12.26
CA ALA A 230 -7.18 9.76 -10.92
C ALA A 230 -6.80 10.76 -9.82
N VAL A 231 -5.93 11.72 -10.10
CA VAL A 231 -5.56 12.82 -9.19
C VAL A 231 -6.77 13.61 -8.75
N ASP A 232 -7.61 14.01 -9.72
CA ASP A 232 -8.86 14.73 -9.47
C ASP A 232 -9.97 13.84 -8.87
N CYS A 233 -9.88 12.52 -9.06
CA CYS A 233 -10.92 11.57 -8.68
C CYS A 233 -10.72 10.87 -7.32
N HIS A 234 -9.50 10.57 -6.87
CA HIS A 234 -9.27 9.89 -5.58
C HIS A 234 -7.86 10.02 -4.99
N LEU A 235 -6.82 10.37 -5.77
CA LEU A 235 -5.44 10.38 -5.23
C LEU A 235 -5.13 11.65 -4.42
N ARG A 236 -5.51 12.84 -4.90
CA ARG A 236 -5.15 14.12 -4.26
C ARG A 236 -6.35 15.01 -3.96
N GLN A 237 -7.52 14.41 -3.77
CA GLN A 237 -8.77 15.16 -3.71
C GLN A 237 -8.83 16.20 -2.58
N THR A 238 -9.07 17.44 -2.98
CA THR A 238 -9.51 18.53 -2.13
C THR A 238 -11.00 18.47 -1.84
N SER A 239 -11.86 18.06 -2.78
CA SER A 239 -13.30 17.85 -2.53
C SER A 239 -13.80 16.53 -3.11
N CYS A 240 -13.84 15.51 -2.26
CA CYS A 240 -14.91 14.55 -2.38
C CYS A 240 -15.46 14.26 -0.99
N SER A 241 -16.76 14.46 -0.84
CA SER A 241 -17.58 13.88 0.22
C SER A 241 -17.71 12.35 0.02
N SER A 242 -16.58 11.70 -0.28
CA SER A 242 -16.40 10.26 -0.32
C SER A 242 -14.99 9.98 0.22
N ALA A 243 -14.67 10.56 1.38
CA ALA A 243 -13.57 10.05 2.17
C ALA A 243 -13.81 8.55 2.33
N ILE A 244 -12.81 7.75 1.96
CA ILE A 244 -12.61 6.44 2.56
C ILE A 244 -12.29 6.73 4.03
N VAL A 245 -13.35 6.99 4.79
CA VAL A 245 -13.47 6.55 6.17
C VAL A 245 -14.73 5.72 6.15
N SER A 246 -14.51 4.43 6.38
CA SER A 246 -15.45 3.51 6.95
C SER A 246 -16.07 4.04 8.25
N VAL A 247 -16.93 5.06 8.21
CA VAL A 247 -17.92 5.39 9.26
C VAL A 247 -19.06 6.15 8.60
N GLY A 248 -20.29 5.67 8.81
CA GLY A 248 -21.45 6.09 8.03
C GLY A 248 -21.95 7.52 8.28
N SER A 249 -22.67 8.06 7.29
CA SER A 249 -23.99 8.63 7.52
C SER A 249 -24.78 8.80 6.23
N LYS A 250 -26.06 8.46 6.36
CA LYS A 250 -27.12 8.38 5.34
C LYS A 250 -27.37 9.72 4.64
N ARG A 251 -27.98 9.66 3.46
CA ARG A 251 -29.30 10.29 3.20
C ARG A 251 -30.05 9.59 2.07
N LYS A 252 -31.37 9.49 2.27
CA LYS A 252 -32.41 8.83 1.48
C LYS A 252 -32.32 9.17 -0.02
N ALA A 253 -32.37 8.13 -0.87
CA ALA A 253 -32.95 8.26 -2.20
C ALA A 253 -34.43 7.93 -2.08
N GLN A 254 -35.27 8.96 -2.16
CA GLN A 254 -36.69 8.81 -2.40
C GLN A 254 -36.89 8.70 -3.92
N SER A 255 -37.92 7.96 -4.29
CA SER A 255 -38.38 7.67 -5.65
C SER A 255 -38.34 8.89 -6.59
N ASP A 256 -38.21 8.63 -7.89
CA ASP A 256 -39.36 8.84 -8.78
C ASP A 256 -39.13 8.23 -10.17
N ILE A 257 -40.15 7.50 -10.59
CA ILE A 257 -40.44 7.00 -11.93
C ILE A 257 -41.02 8.16 -12.73
N SER A 258 -40.64 8.34 -14.01
CA SER A 258 -41.58 8.65 -15.11
C SER A 258 -40.88 8.81 -16.47
N SER A 259 -41.23 7.88 -17.37
CA SER A 259 -41.63 8.05 -18.78
C SER A 259 -41.01 9.17 -19.65
N ASN A 260 -40.33 8.73 -20.72
CA ASN A 260 -40.07 9.52 -21.92
C ASN A 260 -41.35 9.72 -22.74
N ILE A 261 -41.75 10.97 -22.97
CA ILE A 261 -42.54 11.40 -24.13
C ILE A 261 -41.92 12.69 -24.68
N SER A 262 -41.61 12.68 -25.97
CA SER A 262 -41.08 13.79 -26.76
C SER A 262 -41.98 15.02 -26.76
N LYS A 263 -41.39 16.22 -26.69
CA LYS A 263 -41.73 17.38 -27.56
C LYS A 263 -40.81 18.58 -27.31
N GLU A 264 -40.56 19.27 -28.40
CA GLU A 264 -39.68 20.41 -28.59
C GLU A 264 -40.08 21.65 -27.76
N GLY A 265 -39.08 22.52 -27.56
CA GLY A 265 -39.33 23.96 -27.48
C GLY A 265 -39.06 24.62 -26.12
N ASN A 266 -38.01 25.43 -26.14
CA ASN A 266 -37.95 26.81 -25.62
C ASN A 266 -36.92 27.09 -24.51
N LYS A 267 -35.99 27.98 -24.85
CA LYS A 267 -34.93 28.53 -24.00
C LYS A 267 -35.54 29.31 -22.83
N ARG A 268 -35.08 29.06 -21.60
CA ARG A 268 -35.01 30.07 -20.53
C ARG A 268 -34.00 29.66 -19.44
N LYS A 269 -33.17 30.64 -19.05
CA LYS A 269 -32.07 30.58 -18.08
C LYS A 269 -32.55 30.12 -16.70
N SER A 270 -31.85 29.20 -16.05
CA SER A 270 -31.73 29.15 -14.57
C SER A 270 -30.73 28.08 -14.10
N GLY A 271 -29.92 28.45 -13.09
CA GLY A 271 -29.26 27.53 -12.16
C GLY A 271 -28.10 26.68 -12.69
N GLN A 272 -26.86 27.13 -12.43
CA GLN A 272 -25.68 26.27 -12.50
C GLN A 272 -25.85 25.06 -11.57
N LYS A 273 -26.26 23.91 -12.11
CA LYS A 273 -26.13 22.62 -11.44
C LYS A 273 -24.63 22.35 -11.26
N LYS A 274 -24.15 22.31 -10.02
CA LYS A 274 -22.78 21.86 -9.68
C LYS A 274 -22.56 20.50 -10.32
N LYS A 275 -21.68 20.46 -11.34
CA LYS A 275 -21.24 19.25 -12.04
C LYS A 275 -20.57 18.35 -11.00
N ARG A 276 -21.18 17.21 -10.65
CA ARG A 276 -20.49 16.17 -9.87
C ARG A 276 -19.32 15.72 -10.74
N SER A 277 -18.10 15.74 -10.21
CA SER A 277 -16.91 15.23 -10.90
C SER A 277 -17.21 13.81 -11.39
N SER A 278 -16.97 13.55 -12.68
CA SER A 278 -17.08 12.21 -13.26
C SER A 278 -16.02 11.32 -12.62
N LYS A 279 -16.40 10.08 -12.26
CA LYS A 279 -15.46 9.09 -11.74
C LYS A 279 -14.42 8.74 -12.81
N CYS A 280 -13.21 8.39 -12.40
CA CYS A 280 -12.18 7.88 -13.30
C CYS A 280 -12.43 6.42 -13.70
N ASP A 281 -11.79 5.97 -14.78
CA ASP A 281 -11.92 4.61 -15.34
C ASP A 281 -11.59 3.52 -14.29
N LEU A 282 -10.62 3.76 -13.39
CA LEU A 282 -10.31 2.85 -12.29
C LEU A 282 -11.46 2.72 -11.28
N CYS A 283 -12.10 3.82 -10.91
CA CYS A 283 -13.24 3.83 -9.99
C CYS A 283 -14.52 3.29 -10.65
N GLU A 284 -14.64 3.39 -11.97
CA GLU A 284 -15.72 2.76 -12.73
C GLU A 284 -15.54 1.24 -12.76
N ALA A 285 -14.34 0.77 -13.09
CA ALA A 285 -13.99 -0.66 -13.03
C ALA A 285 -14.15 -1.24 -11.61
N ASP A 286 -13.81 -0.49 -10.56
CA ASP A 286 -14.07 -0.90 -9.17
C ASP A 286 -15.56 -1.09 -8.90
N ALA A 287 -16.39 -0.15 -9.38
CA ALA A 287 -17.83 -0.23 -9.20
C ALA A 287 -18.44 -1.41 -9.98
N ASN A 288 -17.89 -1.78 -11.14
CA ASN A 288 -18.31 -2.94 -11.90
C ASN A 288 -17.84 -4.25 -11.27
N LEU A 289 -16.63 -4.29 -10.69
CA LEU A 289 -16.17 -5.39 -9.85
C LEU A 289 -17.08 -5.60 -8.63
N GLU A 290 -17.48 -4.53 -7.94
CA GLU A 290 -18.42 -4.62 -6.80
C GLU A 290 -19.79 -5.17 -7.22
N ARG A 291 -20.27 -4.80 -8.41
CA ARG A 291 -21.53 -5.35 -8.96
C ARG A 291 -21.39 -6.83 -9.32
N TYR A 292 -20.27 -7.23 -9.90
CA TYR A 292 -19.98 -8.64 -10.22
C TYR A 292 -19.83 -9.48 -8.94
N GLU A 293 -19.16 -8.94 -7.91
CA GLU A 293 -19.03 -9.56 -6.59
C GLU A 293 -20.40 -9.86 -5.97
N ALA A 294 -21.33 -8.93 -6.08
CA ALA A 294 -22.68 -9.06 -5.53
C ALA A 294 -23.51 -10.18 -6.18
N LEU A 295 -23.17 -10.59 -7.40
CA LEU A 295 -23.82 -11.72 -8.08
C LEU A 295 -23.17 -13.07 -7.72
N LEU A 296 -21.84 -13.08 -7.53
CA LEU A 296 -21.08 -14.29 -7.21
C LEU A 296 -21.15 -14.70 -5.74
N PHE A 297 -21.16 -13.73 -4.82
CA PHE A 297 -21.00 -13.96 -3.38
C PHE A 297 -22.17 -13.42 -2.57
N LYS A 298 -22.39 -14.01 -1.40
CA LYS A 298 -23.26 -13.45 -0.37
C LYS A 298 -22.56 -12.26 0.28
N VAL A 299 -22.93 -11.04 -0.12
CA VAL A 299 -22.36 -9.82 0.47
C VAL A 299 -23.01 -9.52 1.83
N LEU A 300 -22.37 -9.94 2.91
CA LEU A 300 -22.65 -9.47 4.27
C LEU A 300 -21.93 -8.15 4.49
N ARG A 301 -22.66 -7.02 4.46
CA ARG A 301 -22.11 -5.75 4.97
C ARG A 301 -22.03 -5.78 6.50
N GLN A 302 -21.00 -6.42 7.05
CA GLN A 302 -20.62 -6.19 8.45
C GLN A 302 -19.96 -4.81 8.54
N LYS A 303 -20.58 -3.91 9.30
CA LYS A 303 -19.89 -2.73 9.80
C LYS A 303 -18.90 -3.19 10.86
N VAL A 304 -17.62 -3.26 10.53
CA VAL A 304 -16.59 -3.33 11.57
C VAL A 304 -16.30 -1.90 11.98
N GLU A 305 -16.88 -1.48 13.10
CA GLU A 305 -16.39 -0.35 13.88
C GLU A 305 -15.24 -0.89 14.74
N GLY A 306 -14.03 -0.39 14.55
CA GLY A 306 -12.89 -0.69 15.43
C GLY A 306 -11.80 -1.58 14.81
N GLU A 307 -10.56 -1.16 15.05
CA GLU A 307 -9.25 -1.82 14.86
C GLU A 307 -9.18 -3.20 14.19
N ALA A 308 -8.33 -3.28 13.15
CA ALA A 308 -7.83 -4.53 12.61
C ALA A 308 -7.02 -5.29 13.67
N VAL A 309 -7.67 -6.17 14.41
CA VAL A 309 -7.04 -7.19 15.24
C VAL A 309 -6.82 -8.43 14.39
N LEU A 310 -5.55 -8.78 14.18
CA LEU A 310 -5.11 -10.06 13.63
C LEU A 310 -5.51 -11.18 14.60
N LEU A 311 -6.32 -12.13 14.13
CA LEU A 311 -6.43 -13.45 14.74
C LEU A 311 -6.07 -14.49 13.68
N THR A 312 -5.02 -15.24 13.96
CA THR A 312 -4.72 -16.54 13.35
C THR A 312 -4.88 -17.58 14.46
N GLU A 313 -5.71 -18.60 14.25
CA GLU A 313 -5.62 -19.85 15.01
C GLU A 313 -5.12 -20.93 14.04
N ASP A 314 -3.92 -21.41 14.36
CA ASP A 314 -3.29 -22.70 14.03
C ASP A 314 -3.04 -23.02 12.53
N GLY A 315 -1.84 -23.35 12.04
CA GLY A 315 -0.54 -23.68 12.62
C GLY A 315 0.31 -24.31 11.50
N HIS A 316 1.63 -24.11 11.56
CA HIS A 316 2.68 -24.52 10.60
C HIS A 316 3.06 -23.52 9.50
N ALA A 317 3.81 -22.50 9.92
CA ALA A 317 4.75 -21.79 9.06
C ALA A 317 6.12 -22.48 9.17
N GLU A 318 6.43 -23.37 8.23
CA GLU A 318 7.83 -23.69 7.92
C GLU A 318 8.39 -22.58 7.02
N LYS A 319 9.47 -21.96 7.49
CA LYS A 319 10.21 -20.95 6.75
C LYS A 319 11.08 -21.66 5.72
N ASN A 320 10.62 -21.73 4.47
CA ASN A 320 11.52 -21.84 3.33
C ASN A 320 11.60 -20.47 2.65
N GLU A 321 12.82 -19.93 2.63
CA GLU A 321 13.17 -18.79 1.79
C GLU A 321 13.24 -19.28 0.34
N GLY A 322 12.13 -19.09 -0.36
CA GLY A 322 11.95 -19.43 -1.76
C GLY A 322 10.46 -19.40 -2.13
N ASP A 323 10.17 -18.80 -3.26
CA ASP A 323 8.89 -18.86 -4.00
C ASP A 323 7.74 -17.91 -3.65
N ASP A 324 7.23 -17.32 -4.74
CA ASP A 324 6.22 -16.28 -4.90
C ASP A 324 4.83 -16.59 -4.26
N ASP A 325 4.62 -17.81 -3.77
CA ASP A 325 3.35 -18.28 -3.21
C ASP A 325 3.03 -17.70 -1.82
N ALA A 326 4.04 -17.39 -1.00
CA ALA A 326 3.84 -16.83 0.34
C ALA A 326 3.28 -15.39 0.31
N GLN A 327 3.42 -14.70 -0.83
CA GLN A 327 2.97 -13.33 -0.99
C GLN A 327 1.47 -13.25 -1.35
N ALA A 328 0.95 -14.25 -2.07
CA ALA A 328 -0.47 -14.37 -2.38
C ALA A 328 -1.33 -14.52 -1.11
N VAL A 329 -0.90 -15.38 -0.17
CA VAL A 329 -1.61 -15.65 1.10
C VAL A 329 -1.74 -14.41 1.99
N LYS A 330 -0.71 -13.55 2.04
CA LYS A 330 -0.77 -12.26 2.76
C LYS A 330 -1.70 -11.23 2.13
N VAL A 331 -1.82 -11.23 0.80
CA VAL A 331 -2.76 -10.35 0.10
C VAL A 331 -4.19 -10.73 0.45
N PHE A 332 -4.53 -12.04 0.47
CA PHE A 332 -5.88 -12.53 0.78
C PHE A 332 -6.42 -12.11 2.15
N GLY A 333 -5.57 -12.04 3.18
CA GLY A 333 -5.96 -11.60 4.52
C GLY A 333 -6.45 -10.16 4.59
N GLN A 334 -5.95 -9.28 3.71
CA GLN A 334 -6.36 -7.88 3.62
C GLN A 334 -7.59 -7.65 2.71
N LEU A 335 -8.03 -8.67 1.96
CA LEU A 335 -9.16 -8.56 1.00
C LEU A 335 -10.52 -8.93 1.59
N SER A 336 -10.56 -9.41 2.84
CA SER A 336 -11.79 -9.85 3.49
C SER A 336 -12.71 -8.66 3.82
N ARG A 337 -13.59 -8.29 2.88
CA ARG A 337 -14.78 -7.44 3.14
C ARG A 337 -16.03 -8.26 3.51
N GLY A 338 -15.85 -9.49 3.97
CA GLY A 338 -16.94 -10.35 4.43
C GLY A 338 -16.66 -11.83 4.15
N ASN A 339 -17.53 -12.69 4.67
CA ASN A 339 -17.49 -14.13 4.45
C ASN A 339 -17.72 -14.42 2.95
N TRP A 340 -16.78 -15.10 2.27
CA TRP A 340 -16.83 -15.45 0.84
C TRP A 340 -17.83 -16.59 0.57
N ALA A 341 -19.05 -16.45 1.09
CA ALA A 341 -20.09 -17.45 1.02
C ALA A 341 -20.79 -17.43 -0.36
N ALA A 342 -21.41 -18.55 -0.73
CA ALA A 342 -22.06 -18.73 -2.03
C ALA A 342 -23.13 -17.66 -2.29
N GLY A 343 -23.17 -17.11 -3.51
CA GLY A 343 -24.21 -16.16 -3.94
C GLY A 343 -25.59 -16.81 -4.12
N GLU A 344 -26.60 -15.96 -4.38
CA GLU A 344 -28.00 -16.39 -4.58
C GLU A 344 -28.12 -17.39 -5.76
N ILE A 345 -27.44 -17.12 -6.88
CA ILE A 345 -27.46 -17.96 -8.10
C ILE A 345 -26.93 -19.37 -7.80
N GLU A 346 -25.75 -19.47 -7.18
CA GLU A 346 -25.13 -20.75 -6.83
C GLU A 346 -26.02 -21.54 -5.87
N ARG A 347 -26.65 -20.86 -4.91
CA ARG A 347 -27.55 -21.49 -3.95
C ARG A 347 -28.80 -22.07 -4.64
N MET A 348 -29.44 -21.31 -5.51
CA MET A 348 -30.59 -21.79 -6.29
C MET A 348 -30.22 -23.01 -7.15
N LEU A 349 -29.09 -22.94 -7.88
CA LEU A 349 -28.61 -24.06 -8.70
C LEU A 349 -28.32 -25.31 -7.84
N LYS A 350 -27.74 -25.15 -6.64
CA LYS A 350 -27.52 -26.26 -5.71
C LYS A 350 -28.82 -26.90 -5.23
N VAL A 351 -29.87 -26.11 -4.96
CA VAL A 351 -31.20 -26.63 -4.58
C VAL A 351 -31.84 -27.41 -5.73
N VAL A 352 -31.81 -26.87 -6.95
CA VAL A 352 -32.35 -27.53 -8.15
C VAL A 352 -31.59 -28.83 -8.44
N LEU A 353 -30.26 -28.83 -8.32
CA LEU A 353 -29.44 -30.03 -8.49
C LEU A 353 -29.71 -31.07 -7.39
N GLY A 354 -29.86 -30.64 -6.15
CA GLY A 354 -30.23 -31.51 -5.03
C GLY A 354 -31.61 -32.15 -5.23
N PHE A 355 -32.55 -31.40 -5.81
CA PHE A 355 -33.86 -31.93 -6.19
C PHE A 355 -33.74 -32.97 -7.31
N ALA A 356 -33.00 -32.68 -8.37
CA ALA A 356 -32.76 -33.62 -9.47
C ALA A 356 -32.12 -34.95 -8.99
N LYS A 357 -31.15 -34.86 -8.07
CA LYS A 357 -30.53 -36.04 -7.42
C LYS A 357 -31.55 -36.82 -6.58
N SER A 358 -32.38 -36.13 -5.79
CA SER A 358 -33.38 -36.78 -4.93
C SER A 358 -34.45 -37.55 -5.71
N LYS A 359 -34.84 -37.05 -6.88
CA LYS A 359 -35.83 -37.67 -7.76
C LYS A 359 -35.20 -38.62 -8.79
N LYS A 360 -33.87 -38.83 -8.75
CA LYS A 360 -33.10 -39.73 -9.62
C LYS A 360 -33.33 -39.47 -11.13
N LEU A 361 -33.23 -38.20 -11.53
CA LEU A 361 -33.28 -37.82 -12.95
C LEU A 361 -32.04 -38.35 -13.71
N ASP A 362 -32.09 -38.27 -15.04
CA ASP A 362 -31.03 -38.71 -15.95
C ASP A 362 -29.63 -38.27 -15.50
N GLN A 363 -28.70 -39.22 -15.53
CA GLN A 363 -27.31 -39.02 -15.11
C GLN A 363 -26.63 -37.86 -15.87
N LYS A 364 -27.00 -37.66 -17.14
CA LYS A 364 -26.52 -36.54 -17.96
C LYS A 364 -26.90 -35.17 -17.38
N ILE A 365 -28.13 -35.00 -16.88
CA ILE A 365 -28.61 -33.75 -16.27
C ILE A 365 -27.85 -33.47 -14.97
N ILE A 366 -27.59 -34.54 -14.19
CA ILE A 366 -26.83 -34.44 -12.93
C ILE A 366 -25.37 -34.04 -13.19
N GLU A 367 -24.74 -34.63 -14.22
CA GLU A 367 -23.39 -34.27 -14.65
C GLU A 367 -23.29 -32.82 -15.13
N GLN A 368 -24.25 -32.38 -15.95
CA GLN A 368 -24.35 -30.97 -16.36
C GLN A 368 -24.46 -30.03 -15.16
N GLY A 369 -25.32 -30.35 -14.19
CA GLY A 369 -25.44 -29.55 -12.97
C GLY A 369 -24.16 -29.52 -12.13
N ASN A 370 -23.46 -30.65 -11.97
CA ASN A 370 -22.18 -30.68 -11.26
C ASN A 370 -21.11 -29.82 -11.99
N THR A 371 -21.07 -29.85 -13.32
CA THR A 371 -20.18 -29.01 -14.13
C THR A 371 -20.51 -27.52 -13.96
N GLN A 372 -21.79 -27.13 -13.95
CA GLN A 372 -22.19 -25.74 -13.69
C GLN A 372 -21.75 -25.27 -12.29
N ILE A 373 -21.81 -26.12 -11.26
CA ILE A 373 -21.32 -25.74 -9.92
C ILE A 373 -19.80 -25.56 -9.92
N LYS A 374 -19.05 -26.40 -10.63
CA LYS A 374 -17.58 -26.23 -10.81
C LYS A 374 -17.24 -24.96 -11.58
N LEU A 375 -18.05 -24.60 -12.59
CA LEU A 375 -17.94 -23.33 -13.31
C LEU A 375 -18.11 -22.14 -12.33
N MET A 376 -19.14 -22.15 -11.46
CA MET A 376 -19.31 -21.10 -10.46
C MET A 376 -18.11 -20.99 -9.49
N GLU A 377 -17.51 -22.11 -9.09
CA GLU A 377 -16.28 -22.12 -8.28
C GLU A 377 -15.09 -21.53 -9.02
N SER A 378 -14.98 -21.80 -10.33
CA SER A 378 -13.93 -21.28 -11.19
C SER A 378 -14.09 -19.78 -11.43
N MET A 379 -15.31 -19.28 -11.66
CA MET A 379 -15.64 -17.85 -11.74
C MET A 379 -15.33 -17.10 -10.42
N LYS A 380 -15.63 -17.72 -9.27
CA LYS A 380 -15.25 -17.15 -7.95
C LYS A 380 -13.73 -17.07 -7.79
N LYS A 381 -12.98 -18.05 -8.29
CA LYS A 381 -11.52 -18.03 -8.28
C LYS A 381 -10.99 -16.93 -9.20
N GLU A 382 -11.47 -16.87 -10.45
CA GLU A 382 -11.18 -15.82 -11.43
C GLU A 382 -11.41 -14.42 -10.84
N TYR A 383 -12.57 -14.18 -10.20
CA TYR A 383 -12.88 -12.91 -9.54
C TYR A 383 -11.81 -12.47 -8.53
N LYS A 384 -11.28 -13.39 -7.71
CA LYS A 384 -10.27 -13.01 -6.70
C LYS A 384 -9.02 -12.46 -7.37
N TYR A 385 -8.58 -13.11 -8.44
CA TYR A 385 -7.38 -12.72 -9.17
C TYR A 385 -7.63 -11.47 -10.02
N LEU A 386 -8.82 -11.28 -10.60
CA LEU A 386 -9.22 -10.02 -11.23
C LEU A 386 -9.19 -8.84 -10.25
N ARG A 387 -9.65 -9.06 -9.01
CA ARG A 387 -9.60 -8.05 -7.95
C ARG A 387 -8.17 -7.73 -7.52
N ILE A 388 -7.26 -8.71 -7.56
CA ILE A 388 -5.83 -8.48 -7.32
C ILE A 388 -5.22 -7.66 -8.47
N LEU A 389 -5.52 -8.04 -9.73
CA LEU A 389 -5.05 -7.33 -10.92
C LEU A 389 -5.49 -5.86 -10.90
N TRP A 390 -6.76 -5.57 -10.64
CA TRP A 390 -7.26 -4.20 -10.51
C TRP A 390 -6.51 -3.40 -9.44
N ARG A 391 -6.20 -4.02 -8.28
CA ARG A 391 -5.40 -3.35 -7.24
C ARG A 391 -3.99 -3.03 -7.73
N GLN A 392 -3.33 -3.96 -8.42
CA GLN A 392 -1.99 -3.70 -8.96
C GLN A 392 -1.99 -2.58 -10.01
N LEU A 393 -3.03 -2.49 -10.84
CA LEU A 393 -3.22 -1.39 -11.79
C LEU A 393 -3.44 -0.06 -11.07
N ASN A 394 -4.27 -0.03 -10.02
CA ASN A 394 -4.48 1.18 -9.21
C ASN A 394 -3.19 1.60 -8.45
N ASP A 395 -2.44 0.64 -7.93
CA ASP A 395 -1.15 0.88 -7.26
C ASP A 395 -0.11 1.43 -8.23
N GLN A 396 -0.11 0.99 -9.49
CA GLN A 396 0.76 1.56 -10.54
C GLN A 396 0.45 3.03 -10.79
N VAL A 397 -0.82 3.38 -10.96
CA VAL A 397 -1.25 4.78 -11.15
C VAL A 397 -0.86 5.63 -9.93
N SER A 398 -1.02 5.08 -8.72
CA SER A 398 -0.58 5.74 -7.48
C SER A 398 0.94 5.91 -7.42
N ALA A 399 1.72 4.90 -7.84
CA ALA A 399 3.18 4.95 -7.87
C ALA A 399 3.71 5.97 -8.89
N ILE A 400 3.07 6.09 -10.07
CA ILE A 400 3.40 7.13 -11.04
C ILE A 400 3.11 8.51 -10.45
N ASP A 401 1.99 8.65 -9.73
CA ASP A 401 1.63 9.89 -9.03
C ASP A 401 2.65 10.26 -7.94
N GLU A 402 3.04 9.30 -7.10
CA GLU A 402 4.08 9.46 -6.08
C GLU A 402 5.43 9.87 -6.69
N LEU A 403 5.80 9.27 -7.83
CA LEU A 403 7.02 9.62 -8.55
C LEU A 403 6.97 11.05 -9.10
N ASN A 404 5.82 11.45 -9.65
CA ASN A 404 5.61 12.82 -10.11
C ASN A 404 5.66 13.79 -8.92
N MET A 405 5.05 13.45 -7.79
CA MET A 405 5.12 14.25 -6.57
C MET A 405 6.54 14.37 -6.03
N ALA A 406 7.31 13.28 -6.05
CA ALA A 406 8.68 13.28 -5.54
C ALA A 406 9.57 14.25 -6.30
N LYS A 407 9.33 14.48 -7.59
CA LYS A 407 10.12 15.43 -8.40
C LYS A 407 9.74 16.90 -8.15
N LEU A 408 8.54 17.19 -7.65
CA LEU A 408 8.10 18.55 -7.39
C LEU A 408 8.89 19.20 -6.26
N ARG A 409 9.15 20.51 -6.42
CA ARG A 409 9.77 21.38 -5.41
C ARG A 409 8.73 22.22 -4.70
N LEU A 410 9.16 22.83 -3.60
CA LEU A 410 8.43 23.94 -3.00
C LEU A 410 8.28 25.07 -4.04
N GLY A 411 7.08 25.60 -4.17
CA GLY A 411 6.73 26.70 -5.06
C GLY A 411 6.20 27.89 -4.28
N LEU A 412 6.28 29.09 -4.86
CA LEU A 412 5.57 30.25 -4.34
C LEU A 412 4.13 30.23 -4.84
N ARG A 413 3.18 30.63 -3.99
CA ARG A 413 1.80 30.86 -4.43
C ARG A 413 1.73 32.14 -5.26
N ASP A 414 1.10 32.07 -6.44
CA ASP A 414 0.93 33.23 -7.30
C ASP A 414 0.00 34.28 -6.69
N THR A 415 0.37 35.56 -6.85
CA THR A 415 -0.36 36.70 -6.25
C THR A 415 -1.79 36.88 -6.77
N GLU A 416 -2.08 36.44 -8.00
CA GLU A 416 -3.44 36.44 -8.58
C GLU A 416 -4.30 35.30 -8.02
N GLU A 417 -3.74 34.11 -7.77
CA GLU A 417 -4.44 33.01 -7.09
C GLU A 417 -4.79 33.36 -5.63
N VAL A 418 -3.93 34.14 -4.95
CA VAL A 418 -4.21 34.67 -3.61
C VAL A 418 -5.39 35.65 -3.62
N LYS A 419 -5.52 36.48 -4.67
CA LYS A 419 -6.65 37.41 -4.83
C LYS A 419 -7.96 36.66 -5.11
N GLU A 420 -7.94 35.64 -5.97
CA GLU A 420 -9.10 34.80 -6.21
C GLU A 420 -9.52 33.98 -4.97
N ALA A 421 -8.57 33.41 -4.23
CA ALA A 421 -8.84 32.67 -3.00
C ALA A 421 -9.41 33.59 -1.90
N LYS A 422 -8.92 34.84 -1.79
CA LYS A 422 -9.48 35.86 -0.89
C LYS A 422 -10.88 36.30 -1.31
N GLN A 423 -11.16 36.43 -2.61
CA GLN A 423 -12.51 36.72 -3.11
C GLN A 423 -13.49 35.57 -2.84
N ARG A 424 -13.06 34.30 -3.00
CA ARG A 424 -13.88 33.12 -2.66
C ARG A 424 -14.17 33.01 -1.15
N LYS A 425 -13.24 33.44 -0.28
CA LYS A 425 -13.46 33.51 1.19
C LYS A 425 -14.50 34.55 1.61
N LYS A 426 -14.75 35.61 0.83
CA LYS A 426 -15.77 36.63 1.14
C LYS A 426 -17.21 36.16 0.87
N VAL A 427 -17.42 35.14 0.04
CA VAL A 427 -18.75 34.70 -0.41
C VAL A 427 -19.34 33.58 0.47
N VAL A 428 -18.52 32.84 1.21
CA VAL A 428 -18.99 31.76 2.09
C VAL A 428 -18.71 32.15 3.55
N GLY A 429 -19.65 32.91 4.11
CA GLY A 429 -19.72 33.12 5.55
C GLY A 429 -19.91 31.77 6.26
N ASN A 430 -18.95 31.46 7.11
CA ASN A 430 -18.98 30.45 8.17
C ASN A 430 -19.10 28.96 7.75
N LEU A 431 -18.14 28.20 8.29
CA LEU A 431 -18.09 26.75 8.48
C LEU A 431 -17.47 25.88 7.38
N SER A 432 -16.25 25.40 7.69
CA SER A 432 -15.65 24.13 7.27
C SER A 432 -15.03 23.99 5.87
N THR A 433 -14.44 25.03 5.31
CA THR A 433 -13.61 24.95 4.08
C THR A 433 -12.10 24.91 4.32
N ASN A 434 -11.63 24.98 5.57
CA ASN A 434 -10.20 25.02 5.91
C ASN A 434 -9.40 23.76 5.56
N LEU A 435 -10.05 22.63 5.26
CA LEU A 435 -9.37 21.40 4.83
C LEU A 435 -9.15 21.36 3.30
N HIS A 436 -10.01 22.06 2.55
CA HIS A 436 -10.06 22.04 1.09
C HIS A 436 -8.84 22.73 0.45
N SER A 437 -8.32 23.78 1.07
CA SER A 437 -7.14 24.53 0.58
C SER A 437 -5.79 23.94 1.02
N LYS A 438 -5.78 22.93 1.90
CA LYS A 438 -4.54 22.43 2.51
C LYS A 438 -3.86 21.32 1.69
N LEU A 439 -4.63 20.56 0.91
CA LEU A 439 -4.12 19.43 0.13
C LEU A 439 -3.63 19.84 -1.27
N GLU A 440 -4.31 20.78 -1.93
CA GLU A 440 -3.87 21.44 -3.19
C GLU A 440 -2.62 22.32 -3.02
N SER A 441 -2.08 22.44 -1.81
CA SER A 441 -1.10 23.48 -1.48
C SER A 441 0.01 23.00 -0.55
N LEU A 442 0.24 21.68 -0.44
CA LEU A 442 1.29 21.13 0.42
C LEU A 442 2.68 21.66 0.05
N HIS A 443 2.96 21.82 -1.24
CA HIS A 443 4.24 22.31 -1.73
C HIS A 443 4.25 23.83 -1.98
N LEU A 444 3.17 24.57 -1.72
CA LEU A 444 3.08 26.00 -2.01
C LEU A 444 3.24 26.83 -0.74
N LEU A 445 4.23 27.71 -0.71
CA LEU A 445 4.51 28.62 0.39
C LEU A 445 4.21 30.08 0.00
N ASN A 446 3.84 30.90 0.98
CA ASN A 446 3.82 32.34 0.79
C ASN A 446 5.23 32.92 0.99
N GLN A 447 5.53 34.05 0.36
CA GLN A 447 6.86 34.68 0.44
C GLN A 447 7.30 35.01 1.88
N HIS A 448 6.39 35.45 2.74
CA HIS A 448 6.68 35.77 4.14
C HIS A 448 6.84 34.52 5.04
N GLU A 449 6.47 33.34 4.55
CA GLU A 449 6.61 32.09 5.30
C GLU A 449 7.98 31.42 5.07
N LEU A 450 8.74 31.84 4.05
CA LEU A 450 9.99 31.19 3.65
C LEU A 450 11.04 31.17 4.76
N GLU A 451 11.30 32.31 5.40
CA GLU A 451 12.32 32.42 6.45
C GLU A 451 11.94 31.65 7.73
N PRO A 452 10.71 31.76 8.28
CA PRO A 452 10.25 30.88 9.35
C PRO A 452 10.31 29.39 9.00
N TYR A 453 9.99 29.04 7.76
CA TYR A 453 10.01 27.66 7.28
C TYR A 453 11.45 27.13 7.17
N ALA A 454 12.39 27.93 6.67
CA ALA A 454 13.81 27.61 6.66
C ALA A 454 14.39 27.43 8.07
N ALA A 455 14.02 28.32 9.00
CA ALA A 455 14.44 28.21 10.40
C ALA A 455 13.94 26.90 11.04
N ARG A 456 12.67 26.54 10.80
CA ARG A 456 12.10 25.26 11.26
C ARG A 456 12.83 24.06 10.68
N LEU A 457 13.02 24.01 9.36
CA LEU A 457 13.73 22.91 8.70
C LEU A 457 15.20 22.82 9.15
N SER A 458 15.84 23.95 9.45
CA SER A 458 17.21 23.97 9.99
C SER A 458 17.27 23.36 11.38
N ALA A 459 16.27 23.64 12.24
CA ALA A 459 16.15 23.01 13.55
C ALA A 459 15.85 21.51 13.44
N GLU A 460 14.96 21.11 12.53
CA GLU A 460 14.66 19.69 12.24
C GLU A 460 15.90 18.95 11.72
N LEU A 461 16.69 19.58 10.84
CA LEU A 461 17.94 19.01 10.35
C LEU A 461 18.96 18.84 11.47
N ALA A 462 19.10 19.82 12.37
CA ALA A 462 20.02 19.73 13.50
C ALA A 462 19.62 18.60 14.47
N GLY A 463 18.34 18.51 14.82
CA GLY A 463 17.80 17.44 15.67
C GLY A 463 17.91 16.08 15.01
N GLY A 464 17.50 15.97 13.74
CA GLY A 464 17.57 14.74 12.95
C GLY A 464 19.00 14.25 12.78
N SER A 465 19.96 15.14 12.51
CA SER A 465 21.37 14.75 12.35
C SER A 465 21.97 14.20 13.64
N CYS A 466 21.54 14.73 14.79
CA CYS A 466 21.93 14.20 16.10
C CYS A 466 21.32 12.82 16.35
N ASP A 467 20.03 12.65 16.05
CA ASP A 467 19.34 11.36 16.23
C ASP A 467 19.92 10.30 15.28
N LEU A 468 20.10 10.61 14.00
CA LEU A 468 20.74 9.73 13.01
C LEU A 468 22.09 9.22 13.52
N ARG A 469 22.93 10.12 14.03
CA ARG A 469 24.24 9.75 14.57
C ARG A 469 24.12 8.76 15.73
N LYS A 470 23.17 8.97 16.63
CA LYS A 470 22.90 8.05 17.76
C LYS A 470 22.40 6.70 17.28
N ARG A 471 21.43 6.67 16.36
CA ARG A 471 20.85 5.43 15.82
C ARG A 471 21.85 4.61 15.00
N VAL A 472 22.66 5.29 14.21
CA VAL A 472 23.78 4.67 13.48
C VAL A 472 24.81 4.09 14.44
N GLY A 473 25.17 4.83 15.51
CA GLY A 473 26.08 4.34 16.54
C GLY A 473 25.56 3.09 17.24
N GLN A 474 24.26 3.07 17.59
CA GLN A 474 23.59 1.89 18.15
C GLN A 474 23.58 0.70 17.19
N LEU A 475 23.32 0.94 15.90
CA LEU A 475 23.34 -0.10 14.88
C LEU A 475 24.75 -0.71 14.76
N PHE A 476 25.79 0.12 14.66
CA PHE A 476 27.18 -0.37 14.60
C PHE A 476 27.56 -1.18 15.83
N TYR A 477 27.14 -0.75 17.03
CA TYR A 477 27.36 -1.51 18.25
C TYR A 477 26.73 -2.90 18.18
N LEU A 478 25.45 -2.99 17.82
CA LEU A 478 24.73 -4.27 17.72
C LEU A 478 25.30 -5.17 16.63
N GLN A 479 25.70 -4.61 15.48
CA GLN A 479 26.36 -5.37 14.41
C GLN A 479 27.73 -5.92 14.85
N ASN A 480 28.49 -5.14 15.62
CA ASN A 480 29.78 -5.60 16.15
C ASN A 480 29.61 -6.70 17.21
N LEU A 481 28.56 -6.61 18.04
CA LEU A 481 28.16 -7.71 18.93
C LEU A 481 27.73 -8.95 18.15
N GLU A 482 26.99 -8.79 17.06
CA GLU A 482 26.58 -9.89 16.19
C GLU A 482 27.78 -10.58 15.55
N LYS A 483 28.77 -9.82 15.05
CA LYS A 483 30.04 -10.36 14.54
C LYS A 483 30.83 -11.13 15.60
N ALA A 484 30.89 -10.62 16.83
CA ALA A 484 31.55 -11.31 17.95
C ALA A 484 30.82 -12.62 18.34
N ASN A 485 29.49 -12.65 18.25
CA ASN A 485 28.66 -13.83 18.53
C ASN A 485 28.55 -14.82 17.38
N SER A 486 28.88 -14.44 16.15
CA SER A 486 28.77 -15.27 14.95
C SER A 486 29.83 -16.37 14.90
N GLY A 487 29.79 -17.32 15.84
CA GLY A 487 30.21 -18.74 15.76
C GLY A 487 31.59 -19.15 15.23
N ARG A 488 32.40 -18.26 14.64
CA ARG A 488 33.68 -18.59 13.98
C ARG A 488 34.91 -18.03 14.69
N HIS A 489 34.73 -17.10 15.63
CA HIS A 489 35.82 -16.41 16.32
C HIS A 489 35.76 -16.47 17.86
N GLY A 490 34.98 -17.38 18.45
CA GLY A 490 35.04 -17.65 19.89
C GLY A 490 34.81 -16.43 20.80
N GLY A 491 33.97 -15.47 20.40
CA GLY A 491 33.71 -14.26 21.20
C GLY A 491 34.76 -13.15 21.03
N MET A 492 35.70 -13.27 20.10
CA MET A 492 36.72 -12.26 19.84
C MET A 492 36.23 -11.19 18.86
N ASN A 493 36.39 -9.92 19.21
CA ASN A 493 36.18 -8.80 18.30
C ASN A 493 37.43 -8.60 17.40
N PRO A 494 37.31 -8.76 16.06
CA PRO A 494 38.43 -8.67 15.13
C PRO A 494 38.83 -7.23 14.79
N ASP A 495 38.03 -6.23 15.18
CA ASP A 495 38.29 -4.84 14.82
C ASP A 495 39.56 -4.31 15.53
N PRO A 496 40.43 -3.53 14.83
CA PRO A 496 41.58 -2.90 15.43
C PRO A 496 41.17 -1.63 16.21
N CYS A 497 41.80 -1.41 17.37
CA CYS A 497 41.61 -0.17 18.11
C CYS A 497 42.09 1.04 17.29
N PRO A 498 41.29 2.12 17.15
CA PRO A 498 41.68 3.30 16.37
C PRO A 498 42.93 4.04 16.87
N ILE A 499 43.31 3.85 18.13
CA ILE A 499 44.46 4.51 18.76
C ILE A 499 45.72 3.67 18.64
N CYS A 500 45.71 2.45 19.18
CA CYS A 500 46.90 1.60 19.24
C CYS A 500 46.99 0.56 18.11
N ARG A 501 45.96 0.43 17.27
CA ARG A 501 45.85 -0.52 16.15
C ARG A 501 45.94 -2.01 16.52
N LYS A 502 45.93 -2.34 17.82
CA LYS A 502 45.83 -3.72 18.31
C LYS A 502 44.41 -4.25 18.12
N VAL A 503 44.28 -5.53 17.81
CA VAL A 503 42.98 -6.23 17.75
C VAL A 503 42.35 -6.23 19.14
N LEU A 504 41.04 -5.94 19.21
CA LEU A 504 40.33 -5.76 20.48
C LEU A 504 40.15 -7.03 21.31
N GLY A 505 40.06 -8.20 20.67
CA GLY A 505 39.99 -9.48 21.38
C GLY A 505 38.71 -9.64 22.19
N GLU A 506 38.83 -10.15 23.43
CA GLU A 506 37.67 -10.50 24.29
C GLU A 506 37.14 -9.32 25.12
N LYS A 507 37.91 -8.24 25.28
CA LYS A 507 37.55 -7.11 26.15
C LYS A 507 37.71 -5.79 25.43
N TRP A 508 36.61 -5.04 25.30
CA TRP A 508 36.64 -3.73 24.67
C TRP A 508 35.59 -2.79 25.24
N SER A 509 35.75 -1.51 24.94
CA SER A 509 34.78 -0.48 25.32
C SER A 509 34.20 0.18 24.08
N VAL A 510 32.92 0.49 24.13
CA VAL A 510 32.18 1.10 23.02
C VAL A 510 31.59 2.42 23.47
N LEU A 511 31.84 3.47 22.69
CA LEU A 511 31.21 4.79 22.87
C LEU A 511 29.80 4.79 22.27
N GLN A 512 28.96 5.76 22.64
CA GLN A 512 27.60 5.90 22.07
C GLN A 512 27.55 5.99 20.54
N CYS A 513 28.61 6.51 19.92
CA CYS A 513 28.76 6.56 18.47
C CYS A 513 29.10 5.19 17.83
N GLY A 514 29.14 4.10 18.60
CA GLY A 514 29.42 2.74 18.12
C GLY A 514 30.90 2.39 17.92
N HIS A 515 31.81 3.36 18.00
CA HIS A 515 33.25 3.12 17.86
C HIS A 515 33.85 2.38 19.06
N CYS A 516 34.65 1.36 18.76
CA CYS A 516 35.25 0.46 19.74
C CYS A 516 36.71 0.84 20.06
N TYR A 517 37.11 0.72 21.32
CA TYR A 517 38.45 1.00 21.82
C TYR A 517 38.94 -0.12 22.75
N CYS A 518 40.25 -0.35 22.81
CA CYS A 518 40.80 -1.24 23.82
C CYS A 518 40.71 -0.60 25.20
N THR A 519 40.72 -1.43 26.24
CA THR A 519 40.56 -1.02 27.64
C THR A 519 41.66 -0.07 28.12
N GLU A 520 42.85 -0.14 27.53
CA GLU A 520 43.97 0.76 27.83
C GLU A 520 43.73 2.15 27.23
N CYS A 521 43.42 2.21 25.93
CA CYS A 521 43.27 3.48 25.22
C CYS A 521 42.04 4.27 25.65
N ILE A 522 40.93 3.59 26.00
CA ILE A 522 39.74 4.30 26.50
C ILE A 522 39.98 4.92 27.88
N LYS A 523 40.75 4.24 28.76
CA LYS A 523 41.13 4.79 30.07
C LYS A 523 41.91 6.09 29.89
N VAL A 524 42.92 6.10 29.01
CA VAL A 524 43.70 7.32 28.69
C VAL A 524 42.79 8.43 28.15
N LEU A 525 41.86 8.11 27.24
CA LEU A 525 40.92 9.10 26.72
C LEU A 525 40.02 9.70 27.82
N VAL A 526 39.57 8.89 28.77
CA VAL A 526 38.69 9.30 29.88
C VAL A 526 39.45 10.06 30.98
N THR A 527 40.71 9.70 31.27
CA THR A 527 41.49 10.35 32.33
C THR A 527 42.18 11.63 31.86
N GLU A 528 42.83 11.58 30.69
CA GLU A 528 43.71 12.68 30.23
C GLU A 528 43.01 13.66 29.27
N TYR A 529 41.99 13.19 28.54
CA TYR A 529 41.36 13.95 27.45
C TYR A 529 39.86 14.23 27.67
N SER A 530 39.35 13.96 28.88
CA SER A 530 37.97 14.29 29.22
C SER A 530 37.79 15.77 29.51
N GLY A 531 36.68 16.35 29.02
CA GLY A 531 36.31 17.72 29.36
C GLY A 531 35.94 17.85 30.83
N ARG A 532 35.99 19.06 31.39
CA ARG A 532 35.61 19.37 32.79
C ARG A 532 34.18 18.94 33.20
N GLY A 533 33.37 18.42 32.27
CA GLY A 533 32.00 17.94 32.46
C GLY A 533 31.80 16.42 32.38
N GLY A 534 32.85 15.60 32.49
CA GLY A 534 32.70 14.12 32.53
C GLY A 534 32.28 13.52 31.20
N SER A 535 32.88 14.00 30.11
CA SER A 535 32.56 13.63 28.73
C SER A 535 33.81 13.60 27.88
N VAL A 536 33.92 12.57 27.03
CA VAL A 536 35.10 12.30 26.20
C VAL A 536 34.78 12.46 24.72
N LYS A 537 35.73 12.94 23.92
CA LYS A 537 35.61 13.01 22.44
C LYS A 537 36.06 11.71 21.82
N CYS A 538 35.24 11.13 20.93
CA CYS A 538 35.62 10.00 20.11
C CYS A 538 36.81 10.34 19.20
N ALA A 539 37.87 9.55 19.21
CA ALA A 539 39.04 9.77 18.34
C ALA A 539 38.76 9.59 16.84
N VAL A 540 37.64 8.93 16.48
CA VAL A 540 37.27 8.67 15.08
C VAL A 540 36.31 9.75 14.56
N CYS A 541 35.17 9.94 15.23
CA CYS A 541 34.11 10.86 14.78
C CYS A 541 34.01 12.16 15.58
N ARG A 542 34.84 12.35 16.62
CA ARG A 542 34.87 13.52 17.53
C ARG A 542 33.58 13.78 18.33
N GLU A 543 32.63 12.84 18.30
CA GLU A 543 31.42 12.91 19.11
C GLU A 543 31.73 12.92 20.59
N MET A 544 31.00 13.75 21.34
CA MET A 544 31.06 13.78 22.79
C MET A 544 30.25 12.61 23.35
N THR A 545 30.84 11.81 24.23
CA THR A 545 30.14 10.74 24.96
C THR A 545 30.32 10.96 26.45
N HIS A 546 29.22 10.95 27.22
CA HIS A 546 29.32 11.02 28.67
C HIS A 546 29.89 9.71 29.23
N HIS A 547 30.67 9.79 30.31
CA HIS A 547 31.30 8.60 30.89
C HIS A 547 30.29 7.53 31.32
N ALA A 548 29.07 7.94 31.73
CA ALA A 548 27.99 7.04 32.12
C ALA A 548 27.42 6.20 30.95
N GLU A 549 27.72 6.58 29.73
CA GLU A 549 27.14 6.00 28.51
C GLU A 549 28.17 5.19 27.72
N ILE A 550 29.36 4.98 28.30
CA ILE A 550 30.41 4.11 27.74
C ILE A 550 30.08 2.68 28.18
N SER A 551 29.87 1.79 27.21
CA SER A 551 29.58 0.39 27.50
C SER A 551 30.87 -0.43 27.47
N TYR A 552 31.10 -1.21 28.53
CA TYR A 552 32.17 -2.19 28.59
C TYR A 552 31.65 -3.56 28.19
N VAL A 553 32.38 -4.25 27.31
CA VAL A 553 32.05 -5.60 26.83
C VAL A 553 33.19 -6.53 27.20
N ASP A 554 32.85 -7.61 27.89
CA ASP A 554 33.74 -8.71 28.27
C ASP A 554 33.11 -10.03 27.83
N THR A 555 33.81 -10.77 26.96
CA THR A 555 33.38 -12.08 26.45
C THR A 555 34.13 -13.25 27.08
N SER A 556 34.98 -13.01 28.08
CA SER A 556 35.78 -14.06 28.76
C SER A 556 34.99 -14.92 29.76
N GLY A 557 33.70 -14.62 29.98
CA GLY A 557 32.79 -15.41 30.82
C GLY A 557 32.18 -16.60 30.06
N GLY A 558 32.14 -17.78 30.68
CA GLY A 558 31.50 -18.98 30.12
C GLY A 558 30.01 -18.77 29.75
N PRO A 559 29.37 -19.74 29.08
CA PRO A 559 28.04 -19.58 28.49
C PRO A 559 26.98 -19.33 29.58
N GLY A 560 26.75 -18.05 29.92
CA GLY A 560 25.86 -17.65 31.01
C GLY A 560 26.14 -16.26 31.59
N ASP A 561 27.38 -15.78 31.63
CA ASP A 561 27.75 -14.52 32.29
C ASP A 561 28.27 -13.46 31.31
N TYR A 562 27.37 -12.84 30.56
CA TYR A 562 27.67 -11.59 29.86
C TYR A 562 27.44 -10.42 30.82
N CYS A 563 28.51 -9.86 31.40
CA CYS A 563 28.40 -8.66 32.22
C CYS A 563 28.52 -7.41 31.33
N VAL A 564 27.38 -6.90 30.82
CA VAL A 564 27.32 -5.53 30.28
C VAL A 564 27.19 -4.60 31.48
N GLN A 565 28.31 -4.12 31.98
CA GLN A 565 28.32 -3.14 33.05
C GLN A 565 28.30 -1.72 32.44
N ASN A 566 27.22 -0.97 32.71
CA ASN A 566 27.28 0.50 32.74
C ASN A 566 27.97 0.90 34.05
N GLU A 567 29.21 0.47 34.26
CA GLU A 567 30.02 1.05 35.31
C GLU A 567 30.41 2.44 34.81
N GLY A 568 29.67 3.46 35.25
CA GLY A 568 30.21 4.81 35.25
C GLY A 568 31.56 4.71 35.95
N LEU A 569 32.65 4.83 35.19
CA LEU A 569 34.01 4.59 35.67
C LEU A 569 34.16 5.33 36.99
N ARG A 570 34.15 4.59 38.10
CA ARG A 570 34.60 5.13 39.37
C ARG A 570 36.04 5.49 39.13
N ILE A 571 36.29 6.79 39.03
CA ILE A 571 37.61 7.39 39.09
C ILE A 571 38.20 6.84 40.40
N LEU A 572 39.03 5.81 40.29
CA LEU A 572 39.89 5.43 41.39
C LEU A 572 40.84 6.60 41.54
N SER A 573 40.61 7.35 42.61
CA SER A 573 41.46 8.40 43.13
C SER A 573 42.92 7.94 43.08
N PRO A 574 43.87 8.78 42.65
CA PRO A 574 45.27 8.41 42.64
C PRO A 574 45.76 8.25 44.09
N LEU A 575 46.48 7.16 44.35
CA LEU A 575 47.53 7.13 45.36
C LEU A 575 48.78 7.79 44.77
#